data_AF-A0A7V3X5H9-F1
#
_entry.id   AF-A0A7V3X5H9-F1
#
_cell.length_a   1.000
_cell.length_b   1.000
_cell.length_c   1.000
_cell.angle_alpha   90.00
_cell.angle_beta   90.00
_cell.angle_gamma   90.00
#
_symmetry.space_group_name_H-M   'P 1'
#
loop_
_entity.id
_entity.type
_entity.pdbx_description
1 polymer ?
#
loop_
_entity_poly.entity_id
_entity_poly.type
_entity_poly.pdbx_seq_one_letter_code
_entity_poly.pdbx_strand_id
1 'polypeptide(L)' 'MGTRVNDPLVVHASSVAVDGKAVLVVGPSGSGKSALCLQLMALGATLVADDRTELISSESGLIARAPETIDGMIEARGV' A
#
# COMPACT_ATOMS: atom_id res chain seq x y z
N MET A 1 -18.93 6.99 -21.99
CA MET A 1 -17.61 7.63 -21.80
C MET A 1 -16.80 6.66 -20.96
N GLY A 2 -16.15 5.70 -21.63
CA GLY A 2 -15.51 4.56 -20.95
C GLY A 2 -14.20 5.00 -20.32
N THR A 3 -14.10 4.90 -19.01
CA THR A 3 -12.84 4.99 -18.28
C THR A 3 -11.93 3.89 -18.85
N ARG A 4 -10.85 4.29 -19.54
CA ARG A 4 -9.74 3.37 -19.77
C ARG A 4 -9.22 3.01 -18.39
N VAL A 5 -9.55 1.81 -17.93
CA VAL A 5 -8.84 1.21 -16.80
C VAL A 5 -7.43 0.97 -17.33
N ASN A 6 -6.52 1.89 -17.05
CA ASN A 6 -5.12 1.62 -17.27
C ASN A 6 -4.71 0.49 -16.33
N ASP A 7 -3.94 -0.46 -16.81
CA ASP A 7 -3.42 -1.54 -15.97
C ASP A 7 -2.71 -0.94 -14.75
N PRO A 8 -2.97 -1.45 -13.53
CA PRO A 8 -2.36 -0.92 -12.32
C PRO A 8 -0.84 -1.07 -12.38
N LEU A 9 -0.12 -0.01 -12.01
CA LEU A 9 1.32 -0.07 -11.80
C LEU A 9 1.59 -0.75 -10.45
N VAL A 10 2.20 -1.92 -10.47
CA VAL A 10 2.59 -2.64 -9.24
C VAL A 10 3.97 -2.17 -8.80
N VAL A 11 4.09 -1.71 -7.55
CA VAL A 11 5.36 -1.28 -6.95
C VAL A 11 5.72 -2.11 -5.72
N HIS A 12 7.01 -2.35 -5.51
CA HIS A 12 7.53 -2.98 -4.28
C HIS A 12 7.54 -1.99 -3.11
N ALA A 13 6.38 -1.85 -2.47
CA ALA A 13 6.13 -0.92 -1.38
C ALA A 13 5.02 -1.46 -0.47
N SER A 14 5.12 -1.14 0.82
CA SER A 14 4.02 -1.27 1.77
C SER A 14 3.31 0.07 1.87
N SER A 15 2.00 0.09 2.11
CA SER A 15 1.22 1.32 2.18
C SER A 15 0.15 1.28 3.27
N VAL A 16 -0.09 2.46 3.85
CA VAL A 16 -1.14 2.71 4.85
C VAL A 16 -1.94 3.94 4.48
N ALA A 17 -3.15 4.07 5.03
CA ALA A 17 -4.00 5.25 4.92
C ALA A 17 -4.04 5.99 6.26
N VAL A 18 -3.88 7.30 6.20
CA VAL A 18 -4.03 8.23 7.34
C VAL A 18 -4.89 9.39 6.87
N ASP A 19 -5.99 9.67 7.57
CA ASP A 19 -6.95 10.75 7.25
C ASP A 19 -7.37 10.78 5.76
N GLY A 20 -7.65 9.60 5.20
CA GLY A 20 -8.07 9.45 3.81
C GLY A 20 -6.97 9.62 2.76
N LYS A 21 -5.70 9.75 3.17
CA LYS A 21 -4.54 9.85 2.28
C LYS A 21 -3.65 8.61 2.41
N ALA A 22 -3.21 8.09 1.25
CA ALA A 22 -2.26 6.98 1.22
C ALA A 22 -0.82 7.46 1.44
N VAL A 23 -0.08 6.70 2.25
CA VAL A 23 1.37 6.85 2.46
C VAL A 23 2.03 5.58 1.96
N LEU A 24 2.89 5.72 0.94
CA LEU A 24 3.72 4.63 0.43
C LEU A 24 5.08 4.62 1.13
N VAL A 25 5.43 3.48 1.70
CA VAL A 25 6.73 3.21 2.31
C VAL A 25 7.56 2.39 1.32
N VAL A 26 8.59 3.03 0.77
CA VAL A 26 9.51 2.44 -0.23
C VAL A 26 10.90 2.24 0.37
N GLY A 27 11.62 1.23 -0.14
CA GLY A 27 12.96 0.90 0.33
C GLY A 27 13.37 -0.52 -0.05
N PRO A 28 14.66 -0.87 0.06
CA PRO A 28 15.17 -2.21 -0.24
C PRO A 28 14.43 -3.33 0.51
N SER A 29 14.52 -4.57 0.02
CA SER A 29 14.00 -5.73 0.77
C SER A 29 14.71 -5.85 2.12
N GLY A 30 13.96 -6.20 3.18
CA GLY A 30 14.48 -6.28 4.54
C GLY A 30 14.75 -4.94 5.24
N SER A 31 14.46 -3.79 4.61
CA SER A 31 14.69 -2.46 5.22
C SER A 31 13.69 -2.08 6.32
N GLY A 32 12.75 -2.95 6.68
CA GLY A 32 11.74 -2.68 7.72
C GLY A 32 10.48 -1.93 7.26
N LYS A 33 10.13 -1.94 5.96
CA LYS A 33 8.92 -1.28 5.44
C LYS A 33 7.64 -1.74 6.15
N SER A 34 7.43 -3.06 6.22
CA SER A 34 6.27 -3.67 6.89
C SER A 34 6.27 -3.37 8.39
N ALA A 35 7.44 -3.37 9.04
CA ALA A 35 7.55 -3.01 10.45
C ALA A 35 7.16 -1.54 10.70
N LEU A 36 7.52 -0.62 9.81
CA LEU A 36 7.08 0.77 9.89
C LEU A 36 5.56 0.88 9.67
N CYS A 37 4.99 0.16 8.70
CA CYS A 37 3.54 0.12 8.49
C CYS A 37 2.80 -0.40 9.74
N LEU A 38 3.31 -1.45 10.39
CA LEU A 38 2.75 -1.96 11.66
C LEU A 38 2.77 -0.91 12.77
N GLN A 39 3.87 -0.17 12.90
CA GLN A 39 3.96 0.93 13.89
C GLN A 39 2.97 2.04 13.58
N LEU A 40 2.81 2.42 12.31
CA LEU A 40 1.80 3.41 11.90
C LEU A 40 0.38 2.92 12.17
N MET A 41 0.11 1.63 11.96
CA MET A 41 -1.19 1.03 12.30
C MET A 41 -1.47 1.10 13.80
N ALA A 42 -0.47 0.83 14.64
CA ALA A 42 -0.58 0.98 16.10
C ALA A 42 -0.88 2.44 16.52
N LEU A 43 -0.51 3.42 15.69
CA LEU A 43 -0.83 4.85 15.87
C LEU A 43 -2.16 5.28 15.22
N GLY A 44 -2.91 4.35 14.63
CA GLY A 44 -4.24 4.61 14.05
C GLY A 44 -4.29 4.65 12.52
N ALA A 45 -3.19 4.37 11.81
CA ALA A 45 -3.24 4.21 10.36
C ALA A 45 -3.99 2.91 9.97
N THR A 46 -4.57 2.89 8.78
CA THR A 46 -5.20 1.68 8.23
C THR A 46 -4.27 1.04 7.19
N LEU A 47 -4.05 -0.27 7.25
CA LEU A 47 -3.29 -0.95 6.21
C LEU A 47 -3.99 -0.83 4.86
N VAL A 48 -3.23 -0.49 3.82
CA VAL A 48 -3.71 -0.52 2.43
C VAL A 48 -3.12 -1.71 1.70
N ALA A 49 -1.81 -1.95 1.80
CA ALA A 49 -1.14 -3.10 1.21
C ALA A 49 0.21 -3.37 1.89
N ASP A 50 0.72 -4.60 1.81
CA ASP A 50 2.08 -4.96 2.24
C ASP A 50 2.85 -5.63 1.08
N ASP A 51 4.18 -5.46 1.04
CA ASP A 51 5.14 -5.89 0.00
C ASP A 51 4.89 -5.32 -1.41
N ARG A 52 3.66 -5.39 -1.91
CA ARG A 52 3.25 -4.89 -3.23
C ARG A 52 2.04 -3.99 -3.11
N THR A 53 2.15 -2.79 -3.65
CA THR A 53 1.03 -1.84 -3.76
C THR A 53 0.70 -1.63 -5.24
N GLU A 54 -0.58 -1.69 -5.58
CA GLU A 54 -1.09 -1.32 -6.90
C GLU A 54 -1.43 0.17 -6.94
N LEU A 55 -0.92 0.87 -7.95
CA LEU A 55 -1.20 2.27 -8.22
C LEU A 55 -2.04 2.42 -9.48
N ILE A 56 -3.21 3.04 -9.34
CA ILE A 56 -4.13 3.33 -10.44
C ILE A 56 -4.23 4.83 -10.61
N SER A 57 -4.03 5.30 -11.85
CA SER A 57 -4.27 6.70 -12.20
C SER A 57 -5.77 6.99 -12.26
N SER A 58 -6.19 8.07 -11.60
CA SER A 58 -7.55 8.61 -11.61
C SER A 58 -7.51 10.10 -11.94
N GLU A 59 -8.68 10.70 -12.21
CA GLU A 59 -8.78 12.14 -12.50
C GLU A 59 -8.28 13.04 -11.36
N SER A 60 -8.35 12.55 -10.11
CA SER A 60 -7.95 13.27 -8.90
C SER A 60 -6.57 12.89 -8.36
N GLY A 61 -5.82 12.02 -9.05
CA GLY A 61 -4.49 11.57 -8.65
C GLY A 61 -4.34 10.05 -8.65
N LEU A 62 -3.45 9.54 -7.80
CA LEU A 62 -3.18 8.11 -7.70
C LEU A 62 -4.01 7.47 -6.58
N ILE A 63 -4.61 6.32 -6.89
CA ILE A 63 -5.25 5.44 -5.92
C ILE A 63 -4.29 4.30 -5.61
N ALA A 64 -4.06 4.04 -4.32
CA ALA A 64 -3.30 2.90 -3.84
C ALA A 64 -4.24 1.81 -3.33
N ARG A 65 -3.98 0.55 -3.70
CA ARG A 65 -4.71 -0.62 -3.18
C ARG A 65 -3.78 -1.83 -3.04
N ALA A 66 -4.21 -2.83 -2.26
CA ALA A 66 -3.59 -4.14 -2.29
C ALA A 66 -3.91 -4.87 -3.61
N PRO A 67 -2.97 -5.65 -4.16
CA PRO A 67 -3.30 -6.71 -5.11
C PRO A 67 -4.30 -7.67 -4.50
N GLU A 68 -5.25 -8.17 -5.30
CA GLU A 68 -6.32 -9.08 -4.84
C GLU A 68 -5.80 -10.32 -4.09
N THR A 69 -4.59 -10.77 -4.44
CA THR A 69 -3.95 -11.95 -3.84
C THR A 69 -3.48 -11.75 -2.40
N ILE A 70 -3.30 -10.50 -1.96
CA ILE A 70 -2.73 -10.16 -0.64
C ILE A 70 -3.56 -9.13 0.14
N ASP A 71 -4.80 -8.91 -0.27
CA ASP A 71 -5.68 -7.94 0.37
C ASP A 71 -5.87 -8.24 1.87
N GLY A 72 -5.71 -7.20 2.70
CA GLY A 72 -5.81 -7.28 4.15
C GLY A 72 -4.71 -8.07 4.88
N MET A 73 -3.68 -8.56 4.19
CA MET A 73 -2.57 -9.32 4.80
C MET A 73 -1.34 -8.44 5.02
N ILE A 74 -0.69 -8.59 6.19
CA ILE A 74 0.63 -8.02 6.47
C ILE A 74 1.55 -9.11 7.03
N GLU A 75 2.73 -9.25 6.43
CA GLU A 75 3.69 -10.26 6.85
C GLU A 75 4.54 -9.74 8.01
N ALA A 76 4.20 -10.16 9.22
CA ALA A 76 4.88 -9.73 10.43
C ALA A 76 5.95 -10.77 10.83
N ARG A 77 7.15 -10.66 10.26
CA ARG A 77 8.27 -11.55 10.60
C ARG A 77 8.97 -11.05 11.87
N GLY A 78 8.89 -11.82 12.96
CA GLY A 78 9.62 -11.54 14.20
C GLY A 78 8.88 -10.68 15.23
N VAL A 79 7.57 -10.52 15.07
CA VAL A 79 6.64 -10.21 16.17
C VAL A 79 5.94 -11.47 16.65
#